data_AF-A0A0M9DUF7-F1
#
_entry.id   AF-A0A0M9DUF7-F1
#
_cell.length_a   1.000
_cell.length_b   1.000
_cell.length_c   1.000
_cell.angle_alpha   90.00
_cell.angle_beta   90.00
_cell.angle_gamma   90.00
#
_symmetry.space_group_name_H-M   'P 1'
#
loop_
_entity.id
_entity.type
_entity.pdbx_description
1 polymer ?
#
loop_
_entity_poly.entity_id
_entity_poly.type
_entity_poly.pdbx_seq_one_letter_code
_entity_poly.pdbx_strand_id
1 'polypeptide(L)'
;MKTTSRYFLYIVFVVNILVQIVYWIFLKYEILLAYENPLLAPKWFTSIIDTFYPRFFTEKHRFEINFFLGKAEQILIRFAFLSILALGFYYRNIIFRWRFFNKSSINHFWKIIIHKNKVIFLQAFLTVVWVYESFTWYKSLKLLSRAVEFYEPHFLLKWLPFPTDESVFYWFVVLYLAFLASFWRKWATQFWIFAIFIILILQGFLYGFGKIDHTYATWGYVSMLLPFLLVEIKKGSEQVQAWGLRLMQLVVVCVYVQSGLEKIMIAGFTWFEPQTLQTHLLSHPTTLGLWVAQSDILCVFLSIMAIIFELGFILVLIYPKSKYIFLPIGVLFHTGTFILMGVGGFPSLWWLVYIIWFLGEQKN
;
A
#
# COMPACT_ATOMS: atom_id res chain seq x y z
N MET A 1 28.09 4.18 -1.70
CA MET A 1 27.00 5.18 -1.65
C MET A 1 27.58 6.49 -1.13
N LYS A 2 27.30 7.60 -1.83
CA LYS A 2 27.84 8.93 -1.52
C LYS A 2 27.33 9.43 -0.15
N THR A 3 28.08 10.32 0.49
CA THR A 3 27.75 10.97 1.77
C THR A 3 26.32 11.54 1.81
N THR A 4 25.82 12.05 0.68
CA THR A 4 24.48 12.64 0.53
C THR A 4 23.33 11.70 0.91
N SER A 5 23.41 10.40 0.57
CA SER A 5 22.33 9.46 0.93
C SER A 5 22.25 9.19 2.42
N ARG A 6 23.35 9.40 3.17
CA ARG A 6 23.39 9.22 4.62
C ARG A 6 22.58 10.31 5.31
N TYR A 7 22.82 11.57 4.93
CA TYR A 7 22.15 12.73 5.51
C TYR A 7 20.64 12.68 5.29
N PHE A 8 20.19 12.28 4.09
CA PHE A 8 18.76 12.13 3.84
C PHE A 8 18.10 11.15 4.80
N LEU A 9 18.69 9.97 5.01
CA LEU A 9 18.15 8.96 5.92
C LEU A 9 18.14 9.44 7.38
N TYR A 10 19.18 10.16 7.81
CA TYR A 10 19.19 10.80 9.12
C TYR A 10 18.09 11.87 9.26
N ILE A 11 17.90 12.71 8.26
CA ILE A 11 16.84 13.74 8.26
C ILE A 11 15.48 13.06 8.40
N VAL A 12 15.19 12.03 7.59
CA VAL A 12 13.93 11.28 7.66
C VAL A 12 13.72 10.71 9.07
N PHE A 13 14.76 10.16 9.67
CA PHE A 13 14.66 9.59 11.02
C PHE A 13 14.48 10.65 12.11
N VAL A 14 15.23 11.75 12.07
CA VAL A 14 15.10 12.86 13.02
C VAL A 14 13.70 13.47 12.91
N VAL A 15 13.21 13.71 11.69
CA VAL A 15 11.83 14.16 11.46
C VAL A 15 10.82 13.17 12.05
N ASN A 16 11.03 11.86 11.89
CA ASN A 16 10.15 10.86 12.48
C ASN A 16 10.12 10.94 14.01
N ILE A 17 11.28 11.00 14.67
CA ILE A 17 11.36 11.18 16.14
C ILE A 17 10.68 12.48 16.57
N LEU A 18 10.94 13.59 15.87
CA LEU A 18 10.33 14.87 16.20
C LEU A 18 8.80 14.81 16.09
N VAL A 19 8.27 14.16 15.06
CA VAL A 19 6.82 13.95 14.92
C VAL A 19 6.25 13.14 16.10
N GLN A 20 6.96 12.11 16.57
CA GLN A 20 6.54 11.37 17.77
C GLN A 20 6.49 12.27 19.00
N ILE A 21 7.56 13.02 19.25
CA ILE A 21 7.67 13.91 20.41
C ILE A 21 6.57 14.98 20.36
N VAL A 22 6.39 15.62 19.21
CA VAL A 22 5.34 16.62 18.98
C VAL A 22 3.96 16.02 19.18
N TYR A 23 3.72 14.79 18.75
CA TYR A 23 2.45 14.12 19.02
C TYR A 23 2.19 13.96 20.52
N TRP A 24 3.12 13.35 21.24
CA TRP A 24 2.93 13.00 22.65
C TRP A 24 2.85 14.22 23.56
N ILE A 25 3.62 15.27 23.28
CA ILE A 25 3.64 16.49 24.09
C ILE A 25 2.49 17.43 23.74
N PHE A 26 2.12 17.50 22.45
CA PHE A 26 1.26 18.57 21.94
C PHE A 26 0.02 18.03 21.22
N LEU A 27 0.16 17.32 20.10
CA LEU A 27 -0.99 16.99 19.26
C LEU A 27 -2.02 16.09 19.95
N LYS A 28 -1.60 15.19 20.85
CA LYS A 28 -2.52 14.34 21.61
C LYS A 28 -3.53 15.16 22.43
N TYR A 29 -3.07 16.24 23.06
CA TYR A 29 -3.92 17.14 23.81
C TYR A 29 -4.86 17.91 22.88
N GLU A 30 -4.35 18.38 21.74
CA GLU A 30 -5.15 19.09 20.74
C GLU A 30 -6.27 18.21 20.13
N ILE A 31 -6.02 16.92 19.93
CA ILE A 31 -7.06 15.94 19.50
C ILE A 31 -8.16 15.84 20.55
N LEU A 32 -7.79 15.78 21.84
CA LEU A 32 -8.75 15.70 22.94
C LEU A 32 -9.60 16.97 23.04
N LEU A 33 -8.96 18.15 22.97
CA LEU A 33 -9.68 19.42 22.92
C LEU A 33 -10.63 19.50 21.72
N ALA A 34 -10.16 19.13 20.52
CA ALA A 34 -10.99 19.15 19.32
C ALA A 34 -12.18 18.18 19.40
N TYR A 35 -12.02 17.06 20.11
CA TYR A 35 -13.09 16.09 20.32
C TYR A 35 -14.16 16.62 21.27
N GLU A 36 -13.75 17.03 22.47
CA GLU A 36 -14.63 17.44 23.58
C GLU A 36 -15.27 18.80 23.32
N ASN A 37 -14.48 19.80 22.92
CA ASN A 37 -14.96 21.14 22.68
C ASN A 37 -14.22 21.81 21.49
N PRO A 38 -14.73 21.62 20.25
CA PRO A 38 -14.13 22.18 19.05
C PRO A 38 -13.94 23.71 19.09
N LEU A 39 -14.70 24.43 19.92
CA LEU A 39 -14.59 25.90 20.07
C LEU A 39 -13.36 26.30 20.89
N LEU A 40 -12.84 25.41 21.74
CA LEU A 40 -11.63 25.63 22.54
C LEU A 40 -10.37 25.17 21.82
N ALA A 41 -10.49 24.26 20.85
CA ALA A 41 -9.37 23.82 20.04
C ALA A 41 -8.82 24.98 19.17
N PRO A 42 -7.50 25.13 19.03
CA PRO A 42 -6.91 26.13 18.17
C PRO A 42 -7.40 26.01 16.73
N LYS A 43 -7.78 27.14 16.12
CA LYS A 43 -8.30 27.19 14.74
C LYS A 43 -7.36 26.57 13.70
N TRP A 44 -6.05 26.69 13.92
CA TRP A 44 -5.06 26.09 13.02
C TRP A 44 -5.14 24.55 13.07
N PHE A 45 -5.45 23.96 14.22
CA PHE A 45 -5.52 22.52 14.40
C PHE A 45 -6.83 21.94 13.86
N THR A 46 -7.97 22.61 14.12
CA THR A 46 -9.25 22.22 13.52
C THR A 46 -9.19 22.34 11.99
N SER A 47 -8.52 23.36 11.45
CA SER A 47 -8.28 23.46 10.01
C SER A 47 -7.42 22.30 9.45
N ILE A 48 -6.44 21.80 10.20
CA ILE A 48 -5.68 20.59 9.84
C ILE A 48 -6.60 19.37 9.82
N ILE A 49 -7.45 19.19 10.83
CA ILE A 49 -8.43 18.10 10.88
C ILE A 49 -9.36 18.19 9.66
N ASP A 50 -9.95 19.34 9.37
CA ASP A 50 -10.85 19.54 8.23
C ASP A 50 -10.16 19.30 6.87
N THR A 51 -8.85 19.53 6.82
CA THR A 51 -8.05 19.32 5.61
C THR A 51 -7.71 17.85 5.38
N PHE A 52 -7.22 17.16 6.42
CA PHE A 52 -6.64 15.83 6.29
C PHE A 52 -7.56 14.70 6.76
N TYR A 53 -8.50 14.98 7.66
CA TYR A 53 -9.46 14.01 8.18
C TYR A 53 -10.83 14.67 8.46
N PRO A 54 -11.52 15.18 7.42
CA PRO A 54 -12.79 15.91 7.57
C PRO A 54 -13.90 15.10 8.26
N ARG A 55 -13.78 13.77 8.25
CA ARG A 55 -14.71 12.85 8.93
C ARG A 55 -14.58 12.82 10.44
N PHE A 56 -13.56 13.44 11.03
CA PHE A 56 -13.36 13.43 12.48
C PHE A 56 -14.61 13.90 13.24
N PHE A 57 -15.20 15.02 12.82
CA PHE A 57 -16.36 15.60 13.50
C PHE A 57 -17.67 14.83 13.28
N THR A 58 -17.79 14.06 12.20
CA THR A 58 -18.94 13.17 12.00
C THR A 58 -18.75 11.86 12.77
N GLU A 59 -17.54 11.30 12.76
CA GLU A 59 -17.23 10.01 13.36
C GLU A 59 -17.13 10.07 14.90
N LYS A 60 -16.88 11.24 15.49
CA LYS A 60 -16.88 11.39 16.96
C LYS A 60 -18.22 11.10 17.62
N HIS A 61 -19.32 11.11 16.85
CA HIS A 61 -20.63 10.69 17.33
C HIS A 61 -20.79 9.17 17.37
N ARG A 62 -19.93 8.43 16.66
CA ARG A 62 -19.95 6.97 16.56
C ARG A 62 -18.89 6.30 17.41
N PHE A 63 -17.75 6.97 17.60
CA PHE A 63 -16.59 6.41 18.26
C PHE A 63 -16.14 7.28 19.43
N GLU A 64 -15.72 6.63 20.50
CA GLU A 64 -15.13 7.30 21.66
C GLU A 64 -13.76 7.92 21.33
N ILE A 65 -13.33 8.90 22.13
CA ILE A 65 -12.01 9.54 21.97
C ILE A 65 -10.85 8.53 21.95
N ASN A 66 -10.95 7.44 22.72
CA ASN A 66 -9.94 6.38 22.78
C ASN A 66 -9.73 5.70 21.43
N PHE A 67 -10.76 5.61 20.59
CA PHE A 67 -10.64 5.09 19.23
C PHE A 67 -9.71 5.96 18.38
N PHE A 68 -9.90 7.28 18.40
CA PHE A 68 -9.10 8.23 17.62
C PHE A 68 -7.65 8.28 18.11
N LEU A 69 -7.46 8.36 19.43
CA LEU A 69 -6.13 8.35 20.04
C LEU A 69 -5.40 7.04 19.74
N GLY A 70 -6.06 5.90 19.90
CA GLY A 70 -5.49 4.59 19.58
C GLY A 70 -5.08 4.47 18.12
N LYS A 71 -5.89 4.98 17.18
CA LYS A 71 -5.53 5.01 15.75
C LYS A 71 -4.32 5.90 15.46
N ALA A 72 -4.25 7.08 16.05
CA ALA A 72 -3.12 7.99 15.87
C ALA A 72 -1.83 7.39 16.44
N GLU A 73 -1.87 6.86 17.67
CA GLU A 73 -0.74 6.17 18.31
C GLU A 73 -0.27 4.97 17.49
N GLN A 74 -1.21 4.19 16.95
CA GLN A 74 -0.89 3.05 16.10
C GLN A 74 -0.14 3.45 14.82
N ILE A 75 -0.62 4.48 14.12
CA ILE A 75 0.03 4.99 12.90
C ILE A 75 1.46 5.41 13.24
N LEU A 76 1.62 6.17 14.32
CA LEU A 76 2.91 6.64 14.79
C LEU A 76 3.87 5.49 15.13
N ILE A 77 3.43 4.51 15.91
CA ILE A 77 4.25 3.35 16.26
C ILE A 77 4.65 2.57 14.99
N ARG A 78 3.74 2.37 14.03
CA ARG A 78 4.06 1.70 12.75
C ARG A 78 5.11 2.47 11.94
N PHE A 79 5.01 3.80 11.89
CA PHE A 79 6.02 4.64 11.24
C PHE A 79 7.37 4.61 11.95
N ALA A 80 7.39 4.67 13.29
CA ALA A 80 8.61 4.54 14.07
C ALA A 80 9.26 3.17 13.86
N PHE A 81 8.48 2.09 13.91
CA PHE A 81 8.94 0.74 13.67
C PHE A 81 9.59 0.60 12.29
N LEU A 82 8.93 1.07 11.22
CA LEU A 82 9.52 1.06 9.88
C LEU A 82 10.80 1.90 9.79
N SER A 83 10.84 3.06 10.45
CA SER A 83 12.01 3.94 10.46
C SER A 83 13.20 3.30 11.18
N ILE A 84 12.95 2.64 12.32
CA ILE A 84 13.94 1.86 13.07
C ILE A 84 14.42 0.66 12.25
N LEU A 85 13.53 -0.07 11.59
CA LEU A 85 13.92 -1.15 10.69
C LEU A 85 14.80 -0.64 9.54
N ALA A 86 14.41 0.47 8.89
CA ALA A 86 15.19 1.07 7.81
C ALA A 86 16.58 1.49 8.29
N LEU A 87 16.69 2.11 9.47
CA LEU A 87 17.97 2.42 10.11
C LEU A 87 18.76 1.16 10.43
N GLY A 88 18.13 0.13 10.98
CA GLY A 88 18.76 -1.14 11.31
C GLY A 88 19.38 -1.79 10.07
N PHE A 89 18.65 -1.78 8.95
CA PHE A 89 19.16 -2.25 7.65
C PHE A 89 20.30 -1.38 7.11
N TYR A 90 20.24 -0.07 7.35
CA TYR A 90 21.25 0.88 6.89
C TYR A 90 22.55 0.79 7.71
N TYR A 91 22.45 0.86 9.04
CA TYR A 91 23.55 0.75 10.01
C TYR A 91 23.92 -0.69 10.33
N ARG A 92 23.45 -1.66 9.54
CA ARG A 92 23.68 -3.09 9.81
C ARG A 92 25.13 -3.47 10.05
N ASN A 93 26.08 -2.82 9.37
CA ASN A 93 27.51 -3.10 9.56
C ASN A 93 28.04 -2.66 10.95
N ILE A 94 27.32 -1.75 11.61
CA ILE A 94 27.64 -1.21 12.95
C ILE A 94 26.80 -1.94 14.00
N ILE A 95 25.48 -2.04 13.79
CA ILE A 95 24.53 -2.61 14.75
C ILE A 95 24.61 -4.14 14.77
N PHE A 96 24.63 -4.78 13.60
CA PHE A 96 24.62 -6.23 13.46
C PHE A 96 26.03 -6.79 13.24
N ARG A 97 26.94 -6.57 14.20
CA ARG A 97 28.08 -7.51 14.41
C ARG A 97 27.59 -8.92 14.81
N TRP A 98 26.29 -9.08 15.08
CA TRP A 98 25.63 -10.34 15.40
C TRP A 98 25.56 -11.29 14.19
N ARG A 99 26.03 -12.53 14.40
CA ARG A 99 26.17 -13.66 13.46
C ARG A 99 24.91 -14.06 12.66
N PHE A 100 23.73 -13.55 13.00
CA PHE A 100 22.45 -14.03 12.46
C PHE A 100 22.21 -13.67 10.99
N PHE A 101 22.72 -12.54 10.51
CA PHE A 101 22.59 -12.15 9.11
C PHE A 101 23.96 -12.20 8.43
N ASN A 102 24.20 -13.27 7.67
CA ASN A 102 25.40 -13.37 6.85
C ASN A 102 25.48 -12.15 5.92
N LYS A 103 26.50 -11.31 6.09
CA LYS A 103 26.76 -10.09 5.30
C LYS A 103 26.72 -10.36 3.79
N SER A 104 27.08 -11.58 3.38
CA SER A 104 26.97 -12.04 2.00
C SER A 104 25.52 -12.05 1.50
N SER A 105 24.57 -12.55 2.30
CA SER A 105 23.17 -12.72 1.91
C SER A 105 22.47 -11.39 1.61
N ILE A 106 22.66 -10.36 2.44
CA ILE A 106 22.03 -9.04 2.20
C ILE A 106 22.66 -8.33 1.00
N ASN A 107 23.98 -8.38 0.86
CA ASN A 107 24.63 -7.78 -0.31
C ASN A 107 24.21 -8.50 -1.59
N HIS A 108 24.04 -9.81 -1.53
CA HIS A 108 23.51 -10.63 -2.62
C HIS A 108 22.05 -10.27 -2.93
N PHE A 109 21.22 -10.01 -1.90
CA PHE A 109 19.85 -9.54 -2.09
C PHE A 109 19.81 -8.26 -2.94
N TRP A 110 20.62 -7.24 -2.64
CA TRP A 110 20.61 -5.99 -3.40
C TRP A 110 21.31 -6.06 -4.75
N LYS A 111 22.30 -6.95 -4.92
CA LYS A 111 23.06 -7.12 -6.16
C LYS A 111 22.40 -8.14 -7.09
N ILE A 112 21.14 -7.90 -7.44
CA ILE A 112 20.52 -8.64 -8.53
C ILE A 112 20.82 -7.97 -9.86
N ILE A 113 21.21 -8.81 -10.81
CA ILE A 113 21.28 -8.46 -12.22
C ILE A 113 20.19 -9.26 -12.94
N ILE A 114 19.39 -8.60 -13.76
CA ILE A 114 18.39 -9.26 -14.62
C ILE A 114 18.59 -8.83 -16.08
N HIS A 115 18.10 -9.65 -17.00
CA HIS A 115 18.07 -9.30 -18.41
C HIS A 115 17.04 -8.19 -18.69
N LYS A 116 17.36 -7.24 -19.58
CA LYS A 116 16.48 -6.12 -19.97
C LYS A 116 15.07 -6.57 -20.37
N ASN A 117 14.95 -7.72 -21.04
CA ASN A 117 13.66 -8.26 -21.48
C ASN A 117 12.72 -8.57 -20.31
N LYS A 118 13.24 -8.92 -19.12
CA LYS A 118 12.41 -9.14 -17.94
C LYS A 118 11.80 -7.84 -17.42
N VAL A 119 12.51 -6.72 -17.57
CA VAL A 119 11.99 -5.39 -17.21
C VAL A 119 10.97 -4.91 -18.24
N ILE A 120 11.23 -5.12 -19.53
CA ILE A 120 10.26 -4.81 -20.60
C ILE A 120 8.99 -5.65 -20.42
N PHE A 121 9.13 -6.94 -20.09
CA PHE A 121 8.01 -7.81 -19.74
C PHE A 121 7.23 -7.26 -18.56
N LEU A 122 7.91 -6.88 -17.47
CA LEU A 122 7.24 -6.27 -16.31
C LEU A 122 6.48 -4.99 -16.69
N GLN A 123 7.09 -4.12 -17.50
CA GLN A 123 6.44 -2.90 -18.00
C GLN A 123 5.18 -3.22 -18.82
N ALA A 124 5.25 -4.19 -19.73
CA ALA A 124 4.11 -4.65 -20.51
C ALA A 124 3.02 -5.25 -19.64
N PHE A 125 3.39 -6.11 -18.69
CA PHE A 125 2.47 -6.71 -17.74
C PHE A 125 1.75 -5.66 -16.89
N LEU A 126 2.51 -4.72 -16.31
CA LEU A 126 1.95 -3.61 -15.55
C LEU A 126 1.00 -2.74 -16.39
N THR A 127 1.38 -2.47 -17.65
CA THR A 127 0.55 -1.70 -18.60
C THR A 127 -0.77 -2.40 -18.90
N VAL A 128 -0.73 -3.68 -19.26
CA VAL A 128 -1.94 -4.44 -19.65
C VAL A 128 -2.94 -4.48 -18.50
N VAL A 129 -2.49 -4.76 -17.29
CA VAL A 129 -3.35 -4.78 -16.12
C VAL A 129 -3.89 -3.38 -15.81
N TRP A 130 -3.07 -2.32 -15.90
CA TRP A 130 -3.60 -0.96 -15.71
C TRP A 130 -4.64 -0.59 -16.76
N VAL A 131 -4.44 -0.94 -18.02
CA VAL A 131 -5.42 -0.71 -19.08
C VAL A 131 -6.73 -1.44 -18.77
N TYR A 132 -6.65 -2.71 -18.37
CA TYR A 132 -7.81 -3.51 -17.97
C TYR A 132 -8.56 -2.89 -16.78
N GLU A 133 -7.86 -2.60 -15.68
CA GLU A 133 -8.47 -2.06 -14.46
C GLU A 133 -9.06 -0.66 -14.68
N SER A 134 -8.28 0.20 -15.33
CA SER A 134 -8.71 1.56 -15.62
C SER A 134 -9.94 1.56 -16.56
N PHE A 135 -10.10 0.58 -17.45
CA PHE A 135 -11.33 0.45 -18.23
C PHE A 135 -12.58 0.23 -17.36
N THR A 136 -12.46 -0.51 -16.25
CA THR A 136 -13.56 -0.63 -15.28
C THR A 136 -13.83 0.71 -14.59
N TRP A 137 -12.77 1.46 -14.26
CA TRP A 137 -12.86 2.79 -13.65
C TRP A 137 -13.52 3.81 -14.57
N TYR A 138 -13.27 3.75 -15.88
CA TYR A 138 -13.93 4.60 -16.86
C TYR A 138 -15.45 4.47 -16.75
N LYS A 139 -15.96 3.24 -16.66
CA LYS A 139 -17.40 2.99 -16.47
C LYS A 139 -17.90 3.54 -15.14
N SER A 140 -17.16 3.30 -14.06
CA SER A 140 -17.50 3.79 -12.72
C SER A 140 -17.54 5.31 -12.65
N LEU A 141 -16.54 6.01 -13.20
CA LEU A 141 -16.47 7.47 -13.20
C LEU A 141 -17.60 8.09 -14.03
N LYS A 142 -17.99 7.47 -15.15
CA LYS A 142 -19.17 7.89 -15.93
C LYS A 142 -20.50 7.65 -15.22
N LEU A 143 -20.57 6.67 -14.33
CA LEU A 143 -21.76 6.49 -13.50
C LEU A 143 -21.79 7.53 -12.39
N LEU A 144 -20.64 7.76 -11.75
CA LEU A 144 -20.46 8.70 -10.64
C LEU A 144 -20.64 10.17 -11.05
N SER A 145 -20.41 10.51 -12.32
CA SER A 145 -20.73 11.85 -12.84
C SER A 145 -22.20 12.24 -12.68
N ARG A 146 -23.11 11.25 -12.63
CA ARG A 146 -24.54 11.43 -12.36
C ARG A 146 -24.85 11.64 -10.88
N ALA A 147 -23.88 11.35 -10.01
CA ALA A 147 -23.98 11.45 -8.56
C ALA A 147 -23.06 12.57 -8.02
N VAL A 148 -22.64 13.53 -8.86
CA VAL A 148 -21.64 14.55 -8.52
C VAL A 148 -21.95 15.36 -7.25
N GLU A 149 -23.22 15.49 -6.87
CA GLU A 149 -23.64 16.12 -5.62
C GLU A 149 -23.05 15.45 -4.37
N PHE A 150 -22.71 14.15 -4.46
CA PHE A 150 -22.07 13.37 -3.40
C PHE A 150 -20.53 13.36 -3.50
N TYR A 151 -19.95 14.13 -4.41
CA TYR A 151 -18.50 14.20 -4.57
C TYR A 151 -17.86 15.03 -3.46
N GLU A 152 -17.10 14.39 -2.59
CA GLU A 152 -16.33 14.97 -1.51
C GLU A 152 -14.82 14.85 -1.82
N PRO A 153 -14.22 15.82 -2.55
CA PRO A 153 -12.80 15.77 -2.87
C PRO A 153 -11.92 15.86 -1.63
N HIS A 154 -10.84 15.09 -1.63
CA HIS A 154 -9.86 15.08 -0.54
C HIS A 154 -8.54 15.71 -0.98
N PHE A 155 -7.86 16.40 -0.04
CA PHE A 155 -6.52 16.97 -0.23
C PHE A 155 -6.40 17.82 -1.51
N LEU A 156 -5.44 17.53 -2.40
CA LEU A 156 -5.21 18.27 -3.64
C LEU A 156 -6.40 18.24 -4.61
N LEU A 157 -7.28 17.24 -4.51
CA LEU A 157 -8.47 17.18 -5.35
C LEU A 157 -9.54 18.21 -4.98
N LYS A 158 -9.45 18.87 -3.81
CA LYS A 158 -10.36 19.98 -3.45
C LYS A 158 -10.31 21.14 -4.45
N TRP A 159 -9.25 21.18 -5.26
CA TRP A 159 -8.95 22.21 -6.23
C TRP A 159 -9.34 21.79 -7.65
N LEU A 160 -9.85 20.57 -7.82
CA LEU A 160 -10.27 20.02 -9.10
C LEU A 160 -11.76 19.70 -9.04
N PRO A 161 -12.58 20.20 -10.00
CA PRO A 161 -13.96 19.75 -10.11
C PRO A 161 -13.99 18.26 -10.49
N PHE A 162 -15.09 17.59 -10.14
CA PHE A 162 -15.32 16.24 -10.65
C PHE A 162 -15.36 16.27 -12.19
N PRO A 163 -14.68 15.35 -12.89
CA PRO A 163 -14.60 15.40 -14.34
C PRO A 163 -15.98 15.10 -14.97
N THR A 164 -16.36 15.93 -15.95
CA THR A 164 -17.51 15.67 -16.84
C THR A 164 -17.31 14.39 -17.63
N ASP A 165 -18.36 13.78 -18.16
CA ASP A 165 -18.29 12.59 -19.05
C ASP A 165 -17.27 12.72 -20.19
N GLU A 166 -17.22 13.88 -20.86
CA GLU A 166 -16.26 14.16 -21.93
C GLU A 166 -14.83 14.23 -21.41
N SER A 167 -14.60 15.01 -20.35
CA SER A 167 -13.30 15.08 -19.66
C SER A 167 -12.81 13.71 -19.22
N VAL A 168 -13.68 12.84 -18.67
CA VAL A 168 -13.33 11.46 -18.32
C VAL A 168 -12.77 10.75 -19.54
N PHE A 169 -13.45 10.77 -20.69
CA PHE A 169 -12.94 10.15 -21.92
C PHE A 169 -11.52 10.64 -22.28
N TYR A 170 -11.27 11.94 -22.26
CA TYR A 170 -9.95 12.49 -22.58
C TYR A 170 -8.86 12.06 -21.59
N TRP A 171 -9.16 12.01 -20.28
CA TRP A 171 -8.21 11.49 -19.28
C TRP A 171 -7.77 10.06 -19.59
N PHE A 172 -8.69 9.19 -20.01
CA PHE A 172 -8.38 7.81 -20.37
C PHE A 172 -7.60 7.69 -21.67
N VAL A 173 -7.93 8.50 -22.69
CA VAL A 173 -7.14 8.56 -23.93
C VAL A 173 -5.69 8.98 -23.63
N VAL A 174 -5.51 10.05 -22.85
CA VAL A 174 -4.17 10.53 -22.45
C VAL A 174 -3.42 9.48 -21.63
N LEU A 175 -4.09 8.81 -20.70
CA LEU A 175 -3.51 7.72 -19.91
C LEU A 175 -2.99 6.59 -20.81
N TYR A 176 -3.80 6.14 -21.77
CA TYR A 176 -3.41 5.04 -22.66
C TYR A 176 -2.29 5.45 -23.62
N LEU A 177 -2.34 6.67 -24.15
CA LEU A 177 -1.24 7.21 -24.95
C LEU A 177 0.05 7.32 -24.12
N ALA A 178 -0.02 7.72 -22.84
CA ALA A 178 1.14 7.78 -21.96
C ALA A 178 1.73 6.38 -21.69
N PHE A 179 0.89 5.36 -21.48
CA PHE A 179 1.35 3.98 -21.35
C PHE A 179 2.02 3.48 -22.64
N LEU A 180 1.44 3.72 -23.81
CA LEU A 180 2.05 3.35 -25.10
C LEU A 180 3.37 4.09 -25.32
N ALA A 181 3.41 5.39 -25.05
CA ALA A 181 4.61 6.21 -25.17
C ALA A 181 5.70 5.80 -24.17
N SER A 182 5.35 5.15 -23.06
CA SER A 182 6.33 4.63 -22.10
C SER A 182 7.25 3.55 -22.70
N PHE A 183 6.89 2.93 -23.83
CA PHE A 183 7.77 2.02 -24.55
C PHE A 183 8.81 2.74 -25.41
N TRP A 184 8.70 4.05 -25.57
CA TRP A 184 9.71 4.85 -26.26
C TRP A 184 10.94 5.05 -25.36
N ARG A 185 11.98 4.24 -25.60
CA ARG A 185 13.21 4.15 -24.79
C ARG A 185 13.76 5.48 -24.25
N LYS A 186 13.81 6.55 -25.05
CA LYS A 186 14.35 7.87 -24.63
C LYS A 186 13.55 8.48 -23.48
N TRP A 187 12.23 8.38 -23.54
CA TRP A 187 11.28 9.06 -22.65
C TRP A 187 10.45 8.11 -21.77
N ALA A 188 10.77 6.81 -21.82
CA ALA A 188 10.05 5.75 -21.11
C ALA A 188 9.72 6.08 -19.65
N THR A 189 10.74 6.48 -18.89
CA THR A 189 10.62 6.87 -17.48
C THR A 189 9.63 8.03 -17.26
N GLN A 190 9.71 9.07 -18.09
CA GLN A 190 8.89 10.27 -17.96
C GLN A 190 7.41 9.97 -18.27
N PHE A 191 7.15 9.26 -19.37
CA PHE A 191 5.79 8.86 -19.73
C PHE A 191 5.18 7.89 -18.71
N TRP A 192 5.99 6.99 -18.13
CA TRP A 192 5.52 6.12 -17.05
C TRP A 192 5.14 6.92 -15.80
N ILE A 193 6.00 7.84 -15.35
CA ILE A 193 5.70 8.70 -14.19
C ILE A 193 4.43 9.50 -14.45
N PHE A 194 4.27 10.06 -15.65
CA PHE A 194 3.07 10.79 -16.04
C PHE A 194 1.82 9.90 -16.04
N ALA A 195 1.89 8.69 -16.58
CA ALA A 195 0.79 7.74 -16.54
C ALA A 195 0.37 7.39 -15.10
N ILE A 196 1.34 7.12 -14.22
CA ILE A 196 1.06 6.83 -12.81
C ILE A 196 0.49 8.04 -12.08
N PHE A 197 0.94 9.25 -12.40
CA PHE A 197 0.35 10.47 -11.86
C PHE A 197 -1.14 10.60 -12.24
N ILE A 198 -1.49 10.31 -13.50
CA ILE A 198 -2.88 10.27 -13.95
C ILE A 198 -3.68 9.20 -13.20
N ILE A 199 -3.14 7.99 -13.04
CA ILE A 199 -3.78 6.92 -12.25
C ILE A 199 -4.11 7.40 -10.84
N LEU A 200 -3.20 8.12 -10.17
CA LEU A 200 -3.44 8.63 -8.82
C LEU A 200 -4.55 9.67 -8.77
N ILE A 201 -4.63 10.55 -9.79
CA ILE A 201 -5.74 11.51 -9.92
C ILE A 201 -7.06 10.76 -10.11
N LEU A 202 -7.12 9.80 -11.04
CA LEU A 202 -8.34 9.02 -11.32
C LEU A 202 -8.79 8.21 -10.09
N GLN A 203 -7.85 7.60 -9.38
CA GLN A 203 -8.09 6.88 -8.14
C GLN A 203 -8.65 7.81 -7.06
N GLY A 204 -8.11 9.02 -6.93
CA GLY A 204 -8.65 10.01 -6.01
C GLY A 204 -10.05 10.51 -6.39
N PHE A 205 -10.38 10.62 -7.69
CA PHE A 205 -11.76 10.89 -8.11
C PHE A 205 -12.72 9.78 -7.68
N LEU A 206 -12.33 8.51 -7.83
CA LEU A 206 -13.13 7.37 -7.36
C LEU A 206 -13.34 7.41 -5.84
N TYR A 207 -12.31 7.77 -5.08
CA TYR A 207 -12.37 7.80 -3.60
C TYR A 207 -13.09 9.02 -3.05
N GLY A 208 -13.32 10.04 -3.89
CA GLY A 208 -14.09 11.23 -3.50
C GLY A 208 -15.55 10.94 -3.18
N PHE A 209 -16.09 9.76 -3.48
CA PHE A 209 -17.43 9.34 -3.05
C PHE A 209 -17.41 8.56 -1.72
N GLY A 210 -16.37 8.79 -0.94
CA GLY A 210 -16.24 8.23 0.39
C GLY A 210 -15.88 6.75 0.48
N LYS A 211 -15.66 6.09 -0.66
CA LYS A 211 -15.14 4.73 -0.73
C LYS A 211 -13.62 4.75 -0.51
N ILE A 212 -13.16 4.23 0.62
CA ILE A 212 -11.75 3.93 0.84
C ILE A 212 -11.50 2.52 0.32
N ASP A 213 -10.82 2.39 -0.81
CA ASP A 213 -10.50 1.10 -1.42
C ASP A 213 -8.98 0.88 -1.44
N HIS A 214 -8.51 -0.19 -0.82
CA HIS A 214 -7.09 -0.53 -0.79
C HIS A 214 -6.70 -1.55 -1.87
N THR A 215 -7.65 -2.01 -2.69
CA THR A 215 -7.45 -3.06 -3.71
C THR A 215 -6.28 -2.76 -4.65
N TYR A 216 -6.08 -1.49 -4.97
CA TYR A 216 -5.09 -1.04 -5.95
C TYR A 216 -3.74 -0.60 -5.33
N ALA A 217 -3.63 -0.55 -4.01
CA ALA A 217 -2.52 0.11 -3.33
C ALA A 217 -1.18 -0.55 -3.64
N THR A 218 -1.07 -1.88 -3.48
CA THR A 218 0.17 -2.63 -3.75
C THR A 218 0.60 -2.52 -5.21
N TRP A 219 -0.35 -2.65 -6.13
CA TRP A 219 -0.11 -2.52 -7.56
C TRP A 219 0.36 -1.10 -7.93
N GLY A 220 -0.28 -0.09 -7.35
CA GLY A 220 0.12 1.32 -7.41
C GLY A 220 1.56 1.53 -6.96
N TYR A 221 1.91 1.04 -5.77
CA TYR A 221 3.27 1.20 -5.24
C TYR A 221 4.32 0.50 -6.10
N VAL A 222 4.06 -0.72 -6.58
CA VAL A 222 4.99 -1.41 -7.48
C VAL A 222 5.16 -0.63 -8.78
N SER A 223 4.07 -0.07 -9.31
CA SER A 223 4.11 0.74 -10.53
C SER A 223 4.89 2.05 -10.33
N MET A 224 4.78 2.71 -9.17
CA MET A 224 5.59 3.89 -8.84
C MET A 224 7.10 3.60 -8.80
N LEU A 225 7.50 2.35 -8.57
CA LEU A 225 8.90 1.94 -8.48
C LEU A 225 9.50 1.48 -9.82
N LEU A 226 8.68 1.23 -10.86
CA LEU A 226 9.17 0.83 -12.19
C LEU A 226 10.16 1.84 -12.82
N PRO A 227 9.98 3.17 -12.68
CA PRO A 227 10.93 4.17 -13.18
C PRO A 227 12.40 3.88 -12.85
N PHE A 228 12.67 3.31 -11.66
CA PHE A 228 14.04 2.95 -11.26
C PHE A 228 14.64 1.87 -12.17
N LEU A 229 13.86 0.87 -12.57
CA LEU A 229 14.31 -0.16 -13.51
C LEU A 229 14.43 0.39 -14.94
N LEU A 230 13.52 1.29 -15.36
CA LEU A 230 13.59 1.92 -16.68
C LEU A 230 14.84 2.79 -16.85
N VAL A 231 15.25 3.50 -15.78
CA VAL A 231 16.51 4.26 -15.77
C VAL A 231 17.72 3.33 -15.96
N GLU A 232 17.70 2.13 -15.38
CA GLU A 232 18.77 1.15 -15.55
C GLU A 232 18.84 0.61 -17.00
N ILE A 233 17.70 0.37 -17.66
CA ILE A 233 17.68 0.00 -19.10
C ILE A 233 18.27 1.12 -19.97
N LYS A 234 18.01 2.40 -19.65
CA LYS A 234 18.51 3.52 -20.45
C LYS A 234 20.03 3.55 -20.56
N LYS A 235 20.76 2.96 -19.60
CA LYS A 235 22.22 2.80 -19.63
C LYS A 235 22.71 1.88 -20.77
N GLY A 236 21.82 1.11 -21.39
CA GLY A 236 22.08 0.38 -22.63
C GLY A 236 22.72 -1.00 -22.52
N SER A 237 22.95 -1.49 -21.30
CA SER A 237 23.38 -2.87 -21.06
C SER A 237 22.24 -3.87 -21.28
N GLU A 238 22.57 -5.08 -21.75
CA GLU A 238 21.62 -6.20 -21.79
C GLU A 238 21.23 -6.67 -20.39
N GLN A 239 22.17 -6.55 -19.46
CA GLN A 239 22.03 -6.89 -18.07
C GLN A 239 21.93 -5.62 -17.23
N VAL A 240 20.85 -5.49 -16.45
CA VAL A 240 20.54 -4.29 -15.67
C VAL A 240 20.55 -4.59 -14.18
N GLN A 241 21.00 -3.63 -13.38
CA GLN A 241 20.94 -3.71 -11.93
C GLN A 241 19.48 -3.61 -11.48
N ALA A 242 18.96 -4.63 -10.80
CA ALA A 242 17.54 -4.77 -10.49
C ALA A 242 17.19 -4.32 -9.06
N TRP A 243 17.88 -3.31 -8.53
CA TRP A 243 17.60 -2.83 -7.17
C TRP A 243 16.18 -2.27 -7.02
N GLY A 244 15.61 -1.69 -8.08
CA GLY A 244 14.20 -1.27 -8.11
C GLY A 244 13.22 -2.44 -7.92
N LEU A 245 13.54 -3.62 -8.47
CA LEU A 245 12.74 -4.83 -8.27
C LEU A 245 12.76 -5.28 -6.79
N ARG A 246 13.90 -5.09 -6.10
CA ARG A 246 13.99 -5.38 -4.66
C ARG A 246 13.17 -4.42 -3.82
N LEU A 247 13.08 -3.14 -4.21
CA LEU A 247 12.17 -2.20 -3.56
C LEU A 247 10.71 -2.60 -3.75
N MET A 248 10.32 -3.06 -4.94
CA MET A 248 8.96 -3.57 -5.17
C MET A 248 8.64 -4.74 -4.25
N GLN A 249 9.55 -5.72 -4.16
CA GLN A 249 9.40 -6.88 -3.26
C GLN A 249 9.31 -6.46 -1.79
N LEU A 250 10.16 -5.51 -1.37
CA LEU A 250 10.16 -4.99 -0.01
C LEU A 250 8.84 -4.29 0.31
N VAL A 251 8.31 -3.47 -0.59
CA VAL A 251 7.02 -2.79 -0.37
C VAL A 251 5.88 -3.79 -0.23
N VAL A 252 5.81 -4.82 -1.07
CA VAL A 252 4.79 -5.88 -0.94
C VAL A 252 4.86 -6.54 0.43
N VAL A 253 6.08 -6.87 0.90
CA VAL A 253 6.29 -7.43 2.23
C VAL A 253 5.85 -6.47 3.33
N CYS A 254 6.21 -5.19 3.23
CA CYS A 254 5.80 -4.17 4.18
C CYS A 254 4.27 -4.06 4.26
N VAL A 255 3.56 -4.13 3.14
CA VAL A 255 2.10 -4.06 3.15
C VAL A 255 1.48 -5.24 3.90
N TYR A 256 1.94 -6.49 3.67
CA TYR A 256 1.46 -7.65 4.41
C TYR A 256 1.75 -7.54 5.90
N VAL A 257 2.99 -7.23 6.26
CA VAL A 257 3.39 -7.10 7.68
C VAL A 257 2.61 -5.98 8.36
N GLN A 258 2.43 -4.84 7.70
CA GLN A 258 1.63 -3.75 8.26
C GLN A 258 0.16 -4.11 8.41
N SER A 259 -0.41 -4.88 7.49
CA SER A 259 -1.78 -5.39 7.59
C SER A 259 -1.97 -6.32 8.79
N GLY A 260 -1.00 -7.21 9.04
CA GLY A 260 -1.02 -8.10 10.22
C GLY A 260 -0.79 -7.34 11.53
N LEU A 261 0.19 -6.43 11.55
CA LEU A 261 0.43 -5.56 12.71
C LEU A 261 -0.78 -4.68 13.02
N GLU A 262 -1.48 -4.22 11.99
CA GLU A 262 -2.65 -3.37 12.17
C GLU A 262 -3.73 -4.06 13.01
N LYS A 263 -4.04 -5.31 12.66
CA LYS A 263 -5.04 -6.13 13.34
C LYS A 263 -4.69 -6.38 14.79
N ILE A 264 -3.45 -6.79 15.06
CA ILE A 264 -2.97 -7.03 16.43
C ILE A 264 -2.96 -5.74 17.25
N MET A 265 -2.57 -4.61 16.66
CA MET A 265 -2.49 -3.36 17.43
C MET A 265 -3.86 -2.73 17.72
N ILE A 266 -4.86 -2.92 16.86
CA ILE A 266 -6.20 -2.36 17.08
C ILE A 266 -7.02 -3.25 18.01
N ALA A 267 -7.06 -4.55 17.73
CA ALA A 267 -7.94 -5.48 18.41
C ALA A 267 -7.20 -6.34 19.43
N GLY A 268 -5.87 -6.43 19.38
CA GLY A 268 -5.13 -7.34 20.26
C GLY A 268 -5.53 -8.78 20.00
N PHE A 269 -5.80 -9.51 21.09
CA PHE A 269 -6.25 -10.89 21.03
C PHE A 269 -7.72 -11.03 20.62
N THR A 270 -8.55 -9.98 20.72
CA THR A 270 -9.96 -10.06 20.29
C THR A 270 -10.09 -10.26 18.78
N TRP A 271 -9.02 -9.98 18.02
CA TRP A 271 -8.97 -10.32 16.59
C TRP A 271 -9.16 -11.82 16.33
N PHE A 272 -8.77 -12.66 17.28
CA PHE A 272 -8.91 -14.12 17.17
C PHE A 272 -10.26 -14.63 17.66
N GLU A 273 -11.13 -13.78 18.22
CA GLU A 273 -12.49 -14.16 18.58
C GLU A 273 -13.31 -14.44 17.30
N PRO A 274 -14.17 -15.48 17.31
CA PRO A 274 -14.94 -15.85 16.12
C PRO A 274 -15.83 -14.70 15.62
N GLN A 275 -16.31 -13.85 16.52
CA GLN A 275 -17.18 -12.71 16.23
C GLN A 275 -16.52 -11.71 15.27
N THR A 276 -15.20 -11.57 15.31
CA THR A 276 -14.47 -10.66 14.41
C THR A 276 -14.66 -11.07 12.96
N LEU A 277 -14.39 -12.34 12.61
CA LEU A 277 -14.57 -12.81 11.23
C LEU A 277 -16.06 -12.96 10.87
N GLN A 278 -16.89 -13.44 11.80
CA GLN A 278 -18.34 -13.54 11.60
C GLN A 278 -18.95 -12.19 11.21
N THR A 279 -18.58 -11.11 11.91
CA THR A 279 -19.05 -9.76 11.58
C THR A 279 -18.69 -9.38 10.15
N HIS A 280 -17.47 -9.66 9.70
CA HIS A 280 -17.06 -9.39 8.32
C HIS A 280 -17.83 -10.23 7.28
N LEU A 281 -18.03 -11.52 7.55
CA LEU A 281 -18.76 -12.45 6.67
C LEU A 281 -20.25 -12.10 6.59
N LEU A 282 -20.88 -11.71 7.71
CA LEU A 282 -22.28 -11.30 7.76
C LEU A 282 -22.50 -9.92 7.13
N SER A 283 -21.49 -9.04 7.18
CA SER A 283 -21.55 -7.73 6.51
C SER A 283 -21.39 -7.82 4.99
N HIS A 284 -20.79 -8.91 4.49
CA HIS A 284 -20.58 -9.16 3.06
C HIS A 284 -21.00 -10.59 2.70
N PRO A 285 -22.31 -10.90 2.76
CA PRO A 285 -22.78 -12.27 2.74
C PRO A 285 -22.55 -12.92 1.37
N THR A 286 -21.74 -13.97 1.35
CA THR A 286 -21.69 -14.95 0.25
C THR A 286 -22.20 -16.30 0.76
N THR A 287 -22.62 -17.19 -0.14
CA THR A 287 -23.12 -18.52 0.25
C THR A 287 -22.10 -19.28 1.10
N LEU A 288 -20.82 -19.28 0.72
CA LEU A 288 -19.77 -19.95 1.48
C LEU A 288 -19.41 -19.16 2.75
N GLY A 289 -19.39 -17.83 2.69
CA GLY A 289 -19.13 -16.97 3.84
C GLY A 289 -20.14 -17.18 4.96
N LEU A 290 -21.43 -17.27 4.63
CA LEU A 290 -22.50 -17.56 5.59
C LEU A 290 -22.38 -18.95 6.21
N TRP A 291 -21.96 -19.96 5.43
CA TRP A 291 -21.69 -21.30 5.95
C TRP A 291 -20.50 -21.30 6.93
N VAL A 292 -19.40 -20.61 6.60
CA VAL A 292 -18.25 -20.47 7.49
C VAL A 292 -18.63 -19.72 8.77
N ALA A 293 -19.46 -18.68 8.67
CA ALA A 293 -19.90 -17.88 9.82
C ALA A 293 -20.66 -18.69 10.87
N GLN A 294 -21.24 -19.85 10.51
CA GLN A 294 -21.91 -20.75 11.46
C GLN A 294 -20.94 -21.53 12.36
N SER A 295 -19.63 -21.50 12.08
CA SER A 295 -18.62 -22.25 12.83
C SER A 295 -17.60 -21.32 13.47
N ASP A 296 -17.65 -21.22 14.80
CA ASP A 296 -16.68 -20.47 15.60
C ASP A 296 -15.25 -20.98 15.36
N ILE A 297 -15.07 -22.31 15.32
CA ILE A 297 -13.76 -22.94 15.13
C ILE A 297 -13.15 -22.53 13.79
N LEU A 298 -13.93 -22.55 12.71
CA LEU A 298 -13.44 -22.11 11.39
C LEU A 298 -13.10 -20.63 11.40
N CYS A 299 -13.92 -19.80 12.06
CA CYS A 299 -13.67 -18.36 12.13
C CYS A 299 -12.38 -18.02 12.88
N VAL A 300 -12.16 -18.63 14.05
CA VAL A 300 -10.92 -18.49 14.82
C VAL A 300 -9.73 -18.97 13.99
N PHE A 301 -9.83 -20.16 13.39
CA PHE A 301 -8.73 -20.75 12.61
C PHE A 301 -8.32 -19.87 11.43
N LEU A 302 -9.28 -19.40 10.63
CA LEU A 302 -9.02 -18.53 9.49
C LEU A 302 -8.42 -17.18 9.90
N SER A 303 -8.89 -16.58 11.00
CA SER A 303 -8.32 -15.35 11.57
C SER A 303 -6.86 -15.54 12.00
N ILE A 304 -6.53 -16.65 12.66
CA ILE A 304 -5.15 -16.98 13.04
C ILE A 304 -4.28 -17.19 11.80
N MET A 305 -4.76 -17.97 10.83
CA MET A 305 -4.03 -18.22 9.58
C MET A 305 -3.75 -16.94 8.80
N ALA A 306 -4.70 -16.00 8.76
CA ALA A 306 -4.52 -14.69 8.14
C ALA A 306 -3.35 -13.93 8.78
N ILE A 307 -3.32 -13.82 10.11
CA ILE A 307 -2.24 -13.12 10.84
C ILE A 307 -0.89 -13.79 10.65
N ILE A 308 -0.84 -15.13 10.76
CA ILE A 308 0.40 -15.90 10.55
C ILE A 308 0.95 -15.67 9.15
N PHE A 309 0.08 -15.70 8.13
CA PHE A 309 0.47 -15.43 6.76
C PHE A 309 0.99 -13.99 6.59
N GLU A 310 0.23 -13.00 7.03
CA GLU A 310 0.55 -11.58 6.88
C GLU A 310 1.88 -11.19 7.56
N LEU A 311 2.07 -11.59 8.81
CA LEU A 311 3.33 -11.33 9.54
C LEU A 311 4.47 -12.21 9.04
N GLY A 312 4.19 -13.47 8.73
CA GLY A 312 5.15 -14.44 8.23
C GLY A 312 5.69 -14.10 6.85
N PHE A 313 5.02 -13.26 6.07
CA PHE A 313 5.43 -12.91 4.70
C PHE A 313 6.83 -12.27 4.64
N ILE A 314 7.32 -11.68 5.74
CA ILE A 314 8.72 -11.19 5.84
C ILE A 314 9.76 -12.29 5.63
N LEU A 315 9.42 -13.54 5.92
CA LEU A 315 10.30 -14.70 5.73
C LEU A 315 10.68 -14.89 4.26
N VAL A 316 9.89 -14.37 3.31
CA VAL A 316 10.22 -14.40 1.88
C VAL A 316 11.50 -13.59 1.56
N LEU A 317 11.78 -12.53 2.33
CA LEU A 317 13.02 -11.76 2.20
C LEU A 317 14.21 -12.45 2.87
N ILE A 318 13.98 -13.06 4.04
CA ILE A 318 15.03 -13.67 4.86
C ILE A 318 15.46 -15.02 4.29
N TYR A 319 14.47 -15.82 3.86
CA TYR A 319 14.62 -17.15 3.31
C TYR A 319 13.97 -17.19 1.92
N PRO A 320 14.70 -16.85 0.83
CA PRO A 320 14.12 -16.70 -0.52
C PRO A 320 13.35 -17.93 -1.03
N LYS A 321 13.69 -19.14 -0.56
CA LYS A 321 12.97 -20.38 -0.91
C LYS A 321 11.56 -20.45 -0.31
N SER A 322 11.29 -19.73 0.78
CA SER A 322 9.95 -19.69 1.38
C SER A 322 8.89 -19.08 0.46
N LYS A 323 9.30 -18.35 -0.60
CA LYS A 323 8.39 -17.84 -1.63
C LYS A 323 7.53 -18.93 -2.28
N TYR A 324 8.06 -20.16 -2.41
CA TYR A 324 7.32 -21.28 -2.98
C TYR A 324 6.17 -21.75 -2.08
N ILE A 325 6.15 -21.35 -0.81
CA ILE A 325 5.09 -21.63 0.15
C ILE A 325 4.19 -20.39 0.28
N PHE A 326 4.79 -19.23 0.57
CA PHE A 326 4.03 -18.00 0.85
C PHE A 326 3.29 -17.45 -0.37
N LEU A 327 3.84 -17.53 -1.59
CA LEU A 327 3.14 -16.98 -2.76
C LEU A 327 1.86 -17.79 -3.06
N PRO A 328 1.88 -19.15 -3.13
CA PRO A 328 0.64 -19.91 -3.26
C PRO A 328 -0.36 -19.68 -2.12
N ILE A 329 0.09 -19.64 -0.86
CA ILE A 329 -0.79 -19.29 0.27
C ILE A 329 -1.41 -17.91 0.07
N GLY A 330 -0.66 -16.94 -0.44
CA GLY A 330 -1.18 -15.61 -0.74
C GLY A 330 -2.22 -15.59 -1.86
N VAL A 331 -2.05 -16.42 -2.90
CA VAL A 331 -3.10 -16.62 -3.92
C VAL A 331 -4.37 -17.19 -3.28
N LEU A 332 -4.22 -18.22 -2.44
CA LEU A 332 -5.34 -18.84 -1.71
C LEU A 332 -6.01 -17.87 -0.74
N PHE A 333 -5.23 -17.05 -0.03
CA PHE A 333 -5.72 -16.03 0.88
C PHE A 333 -6.63 -15.03 0.15
N HIS A 334 -6.13 -14.44 -0.94
CA HIS A 334 -6.89 -13.44 -1.72
C HIS A 334 -8.08 -14.05 -2.47
N THR A 335 -7.94 -15.28 -2.95
CA THR A 335 -9.06 -16.02 -3.54
C THR A 335 -10.10 -16.34 -2.47
N GLY A 336 -9.66 -16.72 -1.27
CA GLY A 336 -10.51 -16.98 -0.10
C GLY A 336 -11.27 -15.74 0.33
N THR A 337 -10.63 -14.57 0.42
CA THR A 337 -11.33 -13.31 0.73
C THR A 337 -12.37 -12.95 -0.34
N PHE A 338 -12.06 -13.21 -1.62
CA PHE A 338 -13.04 -13.00 -2.69
C PHE A 338 -14.23 -13.96 -2.58
N ILE A 339 -14.00 -15.25 -2.36
CA ILE A 339 -15.09 -16.24 -2.26
C ILE A 339 -15.92 -16.04 -0.99
N LEU A 340 -15.28 -15.76 0.14
CA LEU A 340 -15.95 -15.66 1.44
C LEU A 340 -16.61 -14.31 1.69
N MET A 341 -16.06 -13.21 1.14
CA MET A 341 -16.52 -11.85 1.44
C MET A 341 -16.84 -11.03 0.18
N GLY A 342 -16.59 -11.54 -1.03
CA GLY A 342 -16.77 -10.76 -2.26
C GLY A 342 -15.79 -9.59 -2.42
N VAL A 343 -14.68 -9.56 -1.67
CA VAL A 343 -13.73 -8.43 -1.64
C VAL A 343 -12.51 -8.70 -2.53
N GLY A 344 -11.99 -7.65 -3.20
CA GLY A 344 -10.70 -7.67 -3.90
C GLY A 344 -10.75 -8.07 -5.39
N GLY A 345 -11.90 -8.53 -5.89
CA GLY A 345 -12.09 -8.93 -7.29
C GLY A 345 -11.36 -10.23 -7.68
N PHE A 346 -11.68 -10.76 -8.87
CA PHE A 346 -10.96 -11.90 -9.46
C PHE A 346 -10.69 -11.67 -10.96
N PRO A 347 -9.43 -11.72 -11.42
CA PRO A 347 -8.20 -11.93 -10.64
C PRO A 347 -7.90 -10.73 -9.71
N SER A 348 -7.43 -11.00 -8.49
CA SER A 348 -7.05 -9.94 -7.54
C SER A 348 -5.65 -9.42 -7.87
N LEU A 349 -5.54 -8.09 -7.99
CA LEU A 349 -4.27 -7.40 -8.24
C LEU A 349 -3.19 -7.72 -7.21
N TRP A 350 -3.63 -8.08 -6.00
CA TRP A 350 -2.74 -8.42 -4.90
C TRP A 350 -1.87 -9.64 -5.17
N TRP A 351 -2.40 -10.66 -5.86
CA TRP A 351 -1.59 -11.81 -6.19
C TRP A 351 -0.94 -11.71 -7.57
N LEU A 352 -1.48 -10.89 -8.48
CA LEU A 352 -0.78 -10.57 -9.74
C LEU A 352 0.58 -9.92 -9.48
N VAL A 353 0.72 -9.14 -8.41
CA VAL A 353 1.98 -8.50 -8.03
C VAL A 353 3.09 -9.52 -7.76
N TYR A 354 2.75 -10.78 -7.49
CA TYR A 354 3.72 -11.83 -7.18
C TYR A 354 4.63 -12.17 -8.35
N ILE A 355 4.29 -11.75 -9.57
CA ILE A 355 5.14 -11.90 -10.76
C ILE A 355 6.57 -11.39 -10.51
N ILE A 356 6.73 -10.35 -9.69
CA ILE A 356 8.02 -9.71 -9.40
C ILE A 356 9.02 -10.65 -8.72
N TRP A 357 8.55 -11.72 -8.07
CA TRP A 357 9.39 -12.70 -7.37
C TRP A 357 10.03 -13.74 -8.32
N PHE A 358 9.53 -13.84 -9.55
CA PHE A 358 10.04 -14.75 -10.59
C PHE A 358 10.99 -14.06 -11.57
N LEU A 359 11.01 -12.72 -11.58
CA LEU A 359 11.90 -11.95 -12.46
C LEU A 359 13.36 -11.98 -11.97
N GLY A 360 13.58 -12.03 -10.66
CA GLY A 360 14.90 -11.90 -10.03
C GLY A 360 15.67 -13.21 -9.80
N GLU A 361 15.24 -14.36 -10.31
CA GLU A 361 15.97 -15.61 -10.05
C GLU A 361 17.37 -15.58 -10.69
N GLN A 362 18.39 -15.66 -9.82
CA GLN A 362 19.74 -16.03 -10.22
C GLN A 362 19.76 -17.55 -10.31
N LYS A 363 20.12 -18.09 -11.49
CA LYS A 363 20.56 -19.48 -11.58
C LYS A 363 21.83 -19.55 -10.75
N ASN A 364 21.75 -20.22 -9.59
CA ASN A 364 22.94 -20.62 -8.85
C ASN A 364 23.72 -21.66 -9.66
#